data_AF-A0A3N5WT14-F1
#
_entry.id   AF-A0A3N5WT14-F1
#
_cell.length_a   1.000
_cell.length_b   1.000
_cell.length_c   1.000
_cell.angle_alpha   90.00
_cell.angle_beta   90.00
_cell.angle_gamma   90.00
#
_symmetry.space_group_name_H-M   'P 1'
#
loop_
_entity.id
_entity.type
_entity.pdbx_description
1 polymer ?
#
loop_
_entity_poly.entity_id
_entity_poly.type
_entity_poly.pdbx_seq_one_letter_code
_entity_poly.pdbx_strand_id
1 'polypeptide(L)'
;MDGFVFIAFYKPYGVLTAFTDDDAQAVKDAGERQTLKAYIDIPDVYPAGRLDMDSEGLLLLTNDGSLAHRLTDPRFNHPKTYLVQVEGIPTPEALAKLEQGVEVKGRMTLRSQVMIV
;
A
#
# COMPACT_ATOMS: atom_id res chain seq x y z
N MET A 1 20.93 6.46 -14.39
CA MET A 1 19.97 7.07 -15.34
C MET A 1 20.01 8.57 -15.12
N ASP A 2 20.14 9.37 -16.17
CA ASP A 2 20.07 10.83 -16.03
C ASP A 2 18.60 11.25 -16.08
N GLY A 3 17.97 11.41 -14.92
CA GLY A 3 16.61 11.93 -14.80
C GLY A 3 15.77 11.27 -13.71
N PHE A 4 14.65 11.92 -13.38
CA PHE A 4 13.66 11.36 -12.47
C PHE A 4 12.75 10.36 -13.19
N VAL A 5 12.45 9.26 -12.51
CA VAL A 5 11.54 8.21 -12.96
C VAL A 5 10.34 8.19 -12.04
N PHE A 6 9.15 8.12 -12.62
CA PHE A 6 7.88 8.01 -11.89
C PHE A 6 7.05 6.89 -12.48
N ILE A 7 6.67 5.92 -11.64
CA ILE A 7 5.92 4.75 -12.05
C ILE A 7 4.65 4.69 -11.21
N ALA A 8 3.52 4.49 -11.89
CA ALA A 8 2.28 4.05 -11.28
C ALA A 8 2.07 2.58 -11.67
N PHE A 9 2.13 1.70 -10.68
CA PHE A 9 2.03 0.26 -10.87
C PHE A 9 0.79 -0.27 -10.15
N TYR A 10 -0.01 -1.09 -10.82
CA TYR A 10 -1.07 -1.85 -10.15
C TYR A 10 -0.45 -3.13 -9.59
N LYS A 11 -0.11 -3.14 -8.29
CA LYS A 11 0.47 -4.30 -7.60
C LYS A 11 -0.58 -5.41 -7.49
N PRO A 12 -0.32 -6.61 -8.04
CA PRO A 12 -1.20 -7.75 -7.85
C PRO A 12 -1.21 -8.26 -6.40
N TYR A 13 -2.24 -9.05 -6.05
CA TYR A 13 -2.30 -9.81 -4.82
C TYR A 13 -1.12 -10.78 -4.71
N GLY A 14 -0.62 -11.00 -3.49
CA GLY A 14 0.45 -11.97 -3.22
C GLY A 14 1.85 -11.48 -3.56
N VAL A 15 2.01 -10.26 -4.08
CA VAL A 15 3.31 -9.67 -4.42
C VAL A 15 3.81 -8.81 -3.27
N LEU A 16 5.05 -9.06 -2.84
CA LEU A 16 5.72 -8.27 -1.82
C LEU A 16 6.09 -6.87 -2.35
N THR A 17 5.82 -5.83 -1.58
CA THR A 17 6.28 -4.46 -1.87
C THR A 17 7.77 -4.31 -1.51
N ALA A 18 8.61 -5.03 -2.24
CA ALA A 18 10.06 -4.96 -2.16
C ALA A 18 10.65 -5.48 -3.48
N PHE A 19 11.89 -5.10 -3.78
CA PHE A 19 12.67 -5.71 -4.87
C PHE A 19 13.50 -6.91 -4.38
N THR A 20 13.70 -7.07 -3.06
CA THR A 20 14.44 -8.20 -2.49
C THR A 20 13.60 -8.84 -1.39
N ASP A 21 13.60 -10.17 -1.34
CA ASP A 21 12.98 -10.93 -0.26
C ASP A 21 14.06 -11.40 0.73
N ASP A 22 14.23 -10.63 1.81
CA ASP A 22 15.26 -10.91 2.82
C ASP A 22 14.90 -12.10 3.74
N ASP A 23 13.62 -12.49 3.83
CA ASP A 23 13.15 -13.61 4.67
C ASP A 23 12.92 -14.90 3.86
N ALA A 24 13.35 -14.96 2.59
CA ALA A 24 13.17 -16.13 1.73
C ALA A 24 13.69 -17.44 2.36
N GLN A 25 14.70 -17.36 3.23
CA GLN A 25 15.24 -18.52 3.95
C GLN A 25 14.41 -18.96 5.16
N ALA A 26 13.60 -18.06 5.74
CA ALA A 26 12.76 -18.36 6.91
C ALA A 26 11.48 -19.10 6.51
N VAL A 27 11.04 -18.97 5.26
CA VAL A 27 9.81 -19.55 4.74
C VAL A 27 10.10 -20.75 3.83
N LYS A 28 10.88 -21.72 4.32
CA LYS A 28 11.33 -22.90 3.54
C LYS A 28 10.21 -23.74 2.93
N ASP A 29 8.99 -23.63 3.48
CA ASP A 29 7.85 -24.48 3.08
C ASP A 29 6.76 -23.75 2.27
N ALA A 30 6.86 -22.43 2.02
CA ALA A 30 5.80 -21.68 1.32
C ALA A 30 6.14 -21.25 -0.12
N GLY A 31 7.27 -21.69 -0.68
CA GLY A 31 7.72 -21.26 -2.01
C GLY A 31 8.26 -19.83 -2.04
N GLU A 32 8.86 -19.44 -3.17
CA GLU A 32 9.43 -18.11 -3.36
C GLU A 32 8.30 -17.07 -3.53
N ARG A 33 8.27 -16.05 -2.67
CA ARG A 33 7.29 -14.96 -2.78
C ARG A 33 7.64 -14.10 -3.99
N GLN A 34 6.62 -13.74 -4.77
CA GLN A 34 6.82 -12.79 -5.85
C GLN A 34 7.15 -11.40 -5.30
N THR A 35 8.07 -10.72 -5.96
CA THR A 35 8.54 -9.38 -5.61
C THR A 35 8.31 -8.42 -6.78
N LEU A 36 8.56 -7.13 -6.58
CA LEU A 36 8.44 -6.11 -7.63
C LEU A 36 9.39 -6.37 -8.82
N LYS A 37 10.49 -7.11 -8.62
CA LYS A 37 11.43 -7.50 -9.69
C LYS A 37 10.76 -8.29 -10.81
N ALA A 38 9.70 -9.05 -10.51
CA ALA A 38 8.99 -9.82 -11.54
C ALA A 38 8.18 -8.94 -12.50
N TYR A 39 7.93 -7.67 -12.14
CA TYR A 39 7.03 -6.76 -12.87
C TYR A 39 7.71 -5.48 -13.33
N ILE A 40 8.83 -5.09 -12.70
CA ILE A 40 9.50 -3.81 -12.93
C ILE A 40 10.99 -4.07 -13.16
N ASP A 41 11.41 -3.98 -14.42
CA ASP A 41 12.81 -4.10 -14.87
C ASP A 41 13.53 -2.74 -14.96
N ILE A 42 13.09 -1.77 -14.15
CA ILE A 42 13.69 -0.44 -14.08
C ILE A 42 14.57 -0.40 -12.83
N PRO A 43 15.89 -0.17 -12.95
CA PRO A 43 16.77 -0.06 -11.80
C PRO A 43 16.55 1.25 -11.03
N ASP A 44 17.06 1.29 -9.79
CA ASP A 44 17.14 2.48 -8.92
C ASP A 44 15.82 3.19 -8.61
N VAL A 45 14.68 2.53 -8.81
CA VAL A 45 13.37 3.00 -8.34
C VAL A 45 12.95 2.27 -7.08
N TYR A 46 12.30 2.99 -6.18
CA TYR A 46 11.83 2.45 -4.90
C TYR A 46 10.36 2.80 -4.70
N PRO A 47 9.61 1.94 -4.00
CA PRO A 47 8.21 2.23 -3.72
C PRO A 47 8.08 3.45 -2.79
N ALA A 48 7.28 4.43 -3.20
CA ALA A 48 6.91 5.59 -2.41
C ALA A 48 5.75 5.22 -1.47
N GLY A 49 6.07 4.41 -0.46
CA GLY A 49 5.13 3.84 0.49
C GLY A 49 5.03 2.32 0.33
N ARG A 50 4.34 1.66 1.26
CA ARG A 50 4.15 0.21 1.23
C ARG A 50 2.69 -0.13 1.01
N LEU A 51 2.45 -1.12 0.18
CA LEU A 51 1.18 -1.83 0.09
C LEU A 51 1.39 -3.24 0.62
N ASP A 52 0.48 -3.75 1.44
CA ASP A 52 0.65 -5.06 2.05
C ASP A 52 0.59 -6.17 0.98
N MET A 53 1.19 -7.32 1.29
CA MET A 53 1.31 -8.43 0.32
C MET A 53 -0.05 -8.96 -0.09
N ASP A 54 -1.00 -9.00 0.85
CA ASP A 54 -2.39 -9.40 0.70
C ASP A 54 -3.32 -8.28 0.21
N SER A 55 -2.76 -7.10 -0.11
CA SER A 55 -3.48 -6.00 -0.75
C SER A 55 -3.15 -5.92 -2.24
N GLU A 56 -4.01 -5.25 -3.00
CA GLU A 56 -3.86 -5.00 -4.44
C GLU A 56 -4.02 -3.52 -4.77
N GLY A 57 -3.51 -3.10 -5.92
CA GLY A 57 -3.83 -1.80 -6.49
C GLY A 57 -2.64 -0.85 -6.61
N LEU A 58 -2.92 0.45 -6.57
CA LEU A 58 -1.96 1.48 -6.93
C LEU A 58 -0.76 1.51 -5.96
N LEU A 59 0.43 1.27 -6.51
CA LEU A 59 1.73 1.46 -5.89
C LEU A 59 2.54 2.45 -6.74
N LEU A 60 3.01 3.53 -6.11
CA LEU A 60 3.89 4.50 -6.76
C LEU A 60 5.34 4.13 -6.52
N LEU A 61 6.19 4.24 -7.55
CA LEU A 61 7.63 4.06 -7.42
C LEU A 61 8.37 5.24 -8.06
N THR A 62 9.49 5.62 -7.46
CA THR A 62 10.34 6.69 -7.99
C THR A 62 11.78 6.58 -7.51
N ASN A 63 12.71 7.17 -8.25
CA ASN A 63 14.07 7.42 -7.81
C ASN A 63 14.24 8.84 -7.18
N ASP A 64 13.19 9.67 -7.19
CA ASP A 64 13.17 10.97 -6.50
C ASP A 64 12.87 10.78 -5.01
N GLY A 65 13.92 10.75 -4.19
CA GLY A 65 13.79 10.63 -2.74
C GLY A 65 12.99 11.78 -2.09
N SER A 66 13.01 12.98 -2.67
CA SER A 66 12.26 14.13 -2.14
C SER A 66 10.77 13.95 -2.37
N LEU A 67 10.37 13.50 -3.57
CA LEU A 67 8.98 13.16 -3.84
C LEU A 67 8.52 11.96 -3.01
N ALA A 68 9.33 10.90 -2.92
CA ALA A 68 9.01 9.72 -2.12
C ALA A 68 8.76 10.09 -0.65
N HIS A 69 9.61 10.94 -0.06
CA HIS A 69 9.41 11.45 1.29
C HIS A 69 8.13 12.28 1.40
N ARG A 70 7.87 13.17 0.43
CA ARG A 70 6.64 13.98 0.40
C ARG A 70 5.37 13.13 0.36
N LEU A 71 5.37 12.04 -0.40
CA LEU A 71 4.22 11.15 -0.53
C LEU A 71 3.99 10.29 0.72
N THR A 72 5.05 9.94 1.45
CA THR A 72 5.00 8.95 2.53
C THR A 72 4.99 9.53 3.94
N ASP A 73 5.53 10.73 4.15
CA ASP A 73 5.55 11.35 5.47
C ASP A 73 4.10 11.70 5.91
N PRO A 74 3.63 11.17 7.06
CA PRO A 74 2.28 11.39 7.56
C PRO A 74 1.90 12.87 7.69
N ARG A 75 2.87 13.78 7.87
CA ARG A 75 2.62 15.22 8.01
C ARG A 75 1.94 15.84 6.79
N PHE A 76 2.12 15.26 5.61
CA PHE A 76 1.51 15.76 4.37
C PHE A 76 0.07 15.27 4.18
N ASN A 77 -0.35 14.25 4.96
CA ASN A 77 -1.72 13.77 5.05
C ASN A 77 -2.43 13.59 3.69
N HIS A 78 -1.73 12.98 2.73
CA HIS A 78 -2.30 12.71 1.41
C HIS A 78 -3.49 11.73 1.50
N PRO A 79 -4.65 12.08 0.90
CA PRO A 79 -5.81 11.20 0.90
C PRO A 79 -5.50 9.94 0.08
N LYS A 80 -6.04 8.82 0.53
CA LYS A 80 -5.94 7.52 -0.14
C LYS A 80 -7.33 6.92 -0.19
N THR A 81 -7.70 6.39 -1.35
CA THR A 81 -9.01 5.79 -1.59
C THR A 81 -8.82 4.30 -1.81
N TYR A 82 -9.64 3.50 -1.12
CA TYR A 82 -9.57 2.05 -1.16
C TYR A 82 -10.95 1.52 -1.55
N LEU A 83 -10.97 0.54 -2.46
CA LEU A 83 -12.12 -0.33 -2.66
C LEU A 83 -11.90 -1.56 -1.79
N VAL A 84 -12.81 -1.81 -0.86
CA VAL A 84 -12.67 -2.88 0.14
C VAL A 84 -13.87 -3.81 0.04
N GLN A 85 -13.59 -5.10 -0.12
CA GLN A 85 -14.60 -6.14 0.01
C GLN A 85 -14.68 -6.61 1.46
N VAL A 86 -15.91 -6.73 1.97
CA VAL A 86 -16.19 -7.19 3.33
C VAL A 86 -17.19 -8.33 3.33
N GLU A 87 -17.21 -9.12 4.40
CA GLU A 87 -18.27 -10.09 4.63
C GLU A 87 -19.55 -9.39 5.10
N GLY A 88 -20.70 -9.80 4.55
CA GLY A 88 -21.99 -9.20 4.86
C GLY A 88 -22.18 -7.79 4.28
N ILE A 89 -23.21 -7.09 4.78
CA ILE A 89 -23.54 -5.73 4.38
C ILE A 89 -23.36 -4.81 5.59
N PRO A 90 -22.42 -3.83 5.56
CA PRO A 90 -22.25 -2.88 6.63
C PRO A 90 -23.54 -2.11 6.94
N THR A 91 -23.88 -1.99 8.23
CA THR A 91 -25.05 -1.20 8.64
C THR A 91 -24.74 0.30 8.60
N PRO A 92 -25.76 1.18 8.52
CA PRO A 92 -25.55 2.63 8.59
C PRO A 92 -24.77 3.07 9.85
N GLU A 93 -25.00 2.41 10.99
CA GLU A 93 -24.29 2.71 12.25
C GLU A 93 -22.81 2.31 12.18
N ALA A 94 -22.49 1.21 11.50
CA ALA A 94 -21.11 0.79 11.26
C ALA A 94 -20.38 1.79 10.35
N LEU A 95 -21.02 2.24 9.27
CA LEU A 95 -20.45 3.28 8.39
C LEU A 95 -20.21 4.59 9.16
N ALA A 96 -21.18 5.06 9.95
CA ALA A 96 -21.04 6.27 10.75
C ALA A 96 -19.87 6.18 11.76
N LYS A 97 -19.62 5.00 12.35
CA LYS A 97 -18.45 4.78 13.22
C LYS A 97 -17.13 4.89 12.44
N LEU A 98 -17.04 4.28 11.26
CA LEU A 98 -15.84 4.37 10.42
C LEU A 98 -15.57 5.82 9.97
N GLU A 99 -16.61 6.58 9.63
CA GLU A 99 -16.49 7.99 9.26
C GLU A 99 -16.02 8.88 10.41
N GLN A 100 -16.51 8.63 11.64
CA GLN A 100 -16.15 9.41 12.83
C GLN A 100 -14.76 9.05 13.37
N GLY A 101 -14.30 7.83 13.09
CA GLY A 101 -13.05 7.26 13.56
C GLY A 101 -13.29 6.15 14.59
N VAL A 102 -12.42 5.14 14.54
CA VAL A 102 -12.48 3.95 15.40
C VAL A 102 -11.15 3.77 16.14
N GLU A 103 -11.16 3.06 17.26
CA GLU A 103 -9.94 2.76 17.99
C GLU A 103 -9.21 1.56 17.36
N VAL A 104 -7.94 1.76 16.97
CA VAL A 104 -7.07 0.73 16.42
C VAL A 104 -5.74 0.78 17.16
N LYS A 105 -5.35 -0.33 17.79
CA LYS A 105 -4.08 -0.45 18.55
C LYS A 105 -3.88 0.68 19.58
N GLY A 106 -4.95 1.05 20.30
CA GLY A 106 -4.89 2.08 21.35
C GLY A 106 -4.88 3.52 20.85
N ARG A 107 -5.18 3.77 19.56
CA ARG A 107 -5.25 5.11 18.98
C ARG A 107 -6.53 5.27 18.17
N MET A 108 -7.15 6.45 18.24
CA MET A 108 -8.27 6.78 17.38
C MET A 108 -7.78 7.09 15.97
N THR A 109 -8.42 6.50 14.96
CA THR A 109 -8.21 6.89 13.56
C THR A 109 -8.73 8.30 13.32
N LEU A 110 -8.20 8.97 12.29
CA LEU A 110 -8.79 10.21 11.78
C LEU A 110 -10.16 9.93 11.13
N ARG A 111 -10.94 10.99 10.96
CA ARG A 111 -12.20 10.92 10.20
C ARG A 111 -11.94 10.49 8.76
N SER A 112 -12.87 9.73 8.21
CA SER A 112 -12.80 9.19 6.84
C SER A 112 -14.11 9.41 6.09
N GLN A 113 -14.07 9.21 4.78
CA GLN A 113 -15.27 9.12 3.95
C GLN A 113 -15.48 7.65 3.61
N VAL A 114 -16.69 7.14 3.80
CA VAL A 114 -17.03 5.74 3.54
C VAL A 114 -18.34 5.67 2.79
N MET A 115 -18.39 4.85 1.74
CA MET A 115 -19.61 4.61 0.98
C MET A 115 -19.66 3.16 0.51
N ILE A 116 -20.87 2.62 0.42
CA ILE A 116 -21.13 1.34 -0.26
C ILE A 116 -21.27 1.65 -1.75
N VAL A 117 -20.59 0.89 -2.60
CA VAL A 117 -20.62 0.99 -4.06
C VAL A 117 -21.39 -0.15 -4.69
#